data_AF-A0A350EUW2-F1
#
_entry.id   AF-A0A350EUW2-F1
#
_cell.length_a   1.000
_cell.length_b   1.000
_cell.length_c   1.000
_cell.angle_alpha   90.00
_cell.angle_beta   90.00
_cell.angle_gamma   90.00
#
_symmetry.space_group_name_H-M   'P 1'
#
loop_
_entity.id
_entity.type
_entity.pdbx_description
1 polymer ?
#
loop_
_entity_poly.entity_id
_entity_poly.type
_entity_poly.pdbx_seq_one_letter_code
_entity_poly.pdbx_strand_id
1 'polypeptide(L)'
;MNRRQFLATSALALGTIARPRMLPAQPAYSSASLRDRIHGLMVGSMIGDALGGPIEFQPAERIAALVNPPRRWQFGDVMDEAARKETGQRLELRAYTDLRPEPQPYAHWIPNAPAGTITDDSRHKLILLEAFKRAEETGRWPLTVNHYAQAHLDWPKRPAIQGRPSYAALCTDWLREWEQGARWVLGERDPATALPPERMWGGLPTCSGQMALLPLAALFPGRPEQAYRATYQLGFFDNGFGKDLNAALVAGLAAALVQPATTPAEISEAWTAIETAMRQTDPYAYAKVPWVTRPVDRWLGLARKLAREADRQPARLFAALEAEFQQTIKWEAQVPFVVAFACLKLCDHDPLAALQLSVEWGHDTDSYAQVVGAFIGAVHGAGVFPETMRNAVEARLSADFGVDLADHTQMLVRLAGSGRRLIAPE
;
A
#
# COMPACT_ATOMS: atom_id res chain seq x y z
N MET A 1 49.32 8.19 -7.66
CA MET A 1 48.26 9.12 -7.22
C MET A 1 47.59 8.53 -5.98
N ASN A 2 47.72 9.19 -4.83
CA ASN A 2 47.46 8.63 -3.49
C ASN A 2 46.06 8.99 -2.96
N ARG A 3 45.40 8.04 -2.29
CA ARG A 3 44.03 8.02 -1.73
C ARG A 3 43.73 9.06 -0.62
N ARG A 4 44.54 10.12 -0.46
CA ARG A 4 44.44 11.08 0.65
C ARG A 4 44.04 12.53 0.27
N GLN A 5 43.63 12.78 -0.97
CA GLN A 5 43.24 14.13 -1.43
C GLN A 5 41.74 14.31 -1.78
N PHE A 6 40.88 13.32 -1.50
CA PHE A 6 39.44 13.43 -1.80
C PHE A 6 38.58 13.98 -0.64
N LEU A 7 39.19 14.32 0.50
CA LEU A 7 38.46 14.81 1.68
C LEU A 7 39.08 16.11 2.19
N ALA A 8 38.86 17.21 1.46
CA ALA A 8 39.05 18.55 1.99
C ALA A 8 38.38 19.60 1.10
N THR A 9 37.07 19.78 1.24
CA THR A 9 36.40 21.08 1.09
C THR A 9 34.96 20.93 1.50
N SER A 10 34.61 21.37 2.71
CA SER A 10 33.33 22.01 3.06
C SER A 10 33.24 22.16 4.57
N ALA A 11 33.67 23.30 5.08
CA ALA A 11 33.21 23.80 6.37
C ALA A 11 33.35 25.32 6.38
N LEU A 12 32.22 26.02 6.32
CA LEU A 12 31.88 27.23 7.10
C LEU A 12 30.77 28.01 6.38
N ALA A 13 29.53 27.76 6.77
CA ALA A 13 28.48 28.76 6.71
C ALA A 13 27.68 28.69 8.02
N LEU A 14 27.75 29.78 8.76
CA LEU A 14 27.17 29.99 10.07
C LEU A 14 25.66 29.80 10.09
N GLY A 15 25.18 29.17 11.15
CA GLY A 15 23.77 28.95 11.42
C GLY A 15 23.01 30.25 11.61
N THR A 16 21.94 30.40 10.83
CA THR A 16 20.81 31.26 11.17
C THR A 16 19.76 30.37 11.83
N ILE A 17 19.37 30.69 13.06
CA ILE A 17 18.26 30.04 13.75
C ILE A 17 16.99 30.43 12.98
N ALA A 18 16.51 29.51 12.14
CA ALA A 18 15.24 29.66 11.46
C ALA A 18 14.13 29.71 12.53
N ARG A 19 13.38 30.81 12.56
CA ARG A 19 12.13 30.90 13.33
C ARG A 19 11.21 29.74 12.90
N PRO A 20 10.43 29.14 13.82
CA PRO A 20 9.46 28.13 13.44
C PRO A 20 8.53 28.74 12.39
N ARG A 21 8.59 28.20 11.18
CA ARG A 21 7.68 28.56 10.10
C ARG A 21 6.30 28.14 10.58
N MET A 22 5.41 29.09 10.85
CA MET A 22 3.99 28.80 11.08
C MET A 22 3.54 27.88 9.96
N LEU A 23 3.08 26.68 10.32
CA LEU A 23 2.42 25.78 9.38
C LEU A 23 1.29 26.59 8.74
N PRO A 24 1.15 26.57 7.40
CA PRO A 24 -0.03 27.16 6.77
C PRO A 24 -1.28 26.56 7.43
N ALA A 25 -2.30 27.39 7.63
CA ALA A 25 -3.59 26.93 8.14
C ALA A 25 -4.02 25.72 7.32
N GLN A 26 -4.32 24.59 7.98
CA GLN A 26 -4.79 23.40 7.29
C GLN A 26 -6.01 23.80 6.45
N PRO A 27 -6.10 23.38 5.18
CA PRO A 27 -7.33 23.59 4.40
C PRO A 27 -8.50 23.05 5.22
N ALA A 28 -9.57 23.85 5.33
CA ALA A 28 -10.71 23.52 6.16
C ALA A 28 -11.52 22.38 5.51
N TYR A 29 -11.11 21.12 5.72
CA TYR A 29 -11.92 19.95 5.42
C TYR A 29 -12.82 19.64 6.62
N SER A 30 -14.05 19.19 6.37
CA SER A 30 -14.96 18.79 7.44
C SER A 30 -14.54 17.44 8.02
N SER A 31 -14.87 17.18 9.29
CA SER A 31 -14.65 15.89 9.93
C SER A 31 -15.38 14.75 9.21
N ALA A 32 -16.55 15.03 8.61
CA ALA A 32 -17.28 14.10 7.76
C ALA A 32 -16.51 13.77 6.47
N SER A 33 -15.92 14.77 5.81
CA SER A 33 -15.10 14.56 4.62
C SER A 33 -13.85 13.74 4.93
N LEU A 34 -13.20 13.96 6.08
CA LEU A 34 -12.02 13.16 6.46
C LEU A 34 -12.41 11.71 6.77
N ARG A 35 -13.53 11.48 7.46
CA ARG A 35 -14.03 10.13 7.74
C ARG A 35 -14.28 9.36 6.45
N ASP A 36 -14.96 9.98 5.48
CA ASP A 36 -15.24 9.36 4.18
C ASP A 36 -13.96 9.03 3.41
N ARG A 37 -12.93 9.87 3.47
CA ARG A 37 -11.62 9.61 2.84
C ARG A 37 -10.81 8.54 3.54
N ILE A 38 -10.86 8.46 4.87
CA ILE A 38 -10.25 7.36 5.63
C ILE A 38 -10.97 6.04 5.29
N HIS A 39 -12.31 6.03 5.26
CA HIS A 39 -13.07 4.85 4.82
C HIS A 39 -12.74 4.49 3.37
N GLY A 40 -12.67 5.49 2.49
CA GLY A 40 -12.26 5.35 1.10
C GLY A 40 -10.89 4.69 0.95
N LEU A 41 -9.87 5.19 1.66
CA LEU A 41 -8.53 4.59 1.68
C LEU A 41 -8.60 3.10 2.06
N MET A 42 -9.32 2.79 3.13
CA MET A 42 -9.42 1.43 3.64
C MET A 42 -10.17 0.50 2.67
N VAL A 43 -11.38 0.88 2.24
CA VAL A 43 -12.21 0.05 1.37
C VAL A 43 -11.64 -0.04 -0.04
N GLY A 44 -11.04 1.04 -0.54
CA GLY A 44 -10.40 1.08 -1.85
C GLY A 44 -9.20 0.16 -1.93
N SER A 45 -8.39 0.13 -0.87
CA SER A 45 -7.28 -0.83 -0.77
C SER A 45 -7.79 -2.28 -0.77
N MET A 46 -8.82 -2.58 0.02
CA MET A 46 -9.41 -3.93 0.13
C MET A 46 -10.11 -4.36 -1.17
N ILE A 47 -10.72 -3.43 -1.90
CA ILE A 47 -11.27 -3.65 -3.25
C ILE A 47 -10.16 -3.95 -4.24
N GLY A 48 -9.07 -3.18 -4.21
CA GLY A 48 -7.92 -3.42 -5.09
C GLY A 48 -7.33 -4.81 -4.91
N ASP A 49 -7.14 -5.23 -3.66
CA ASP A 49 -6.73 -6.59 -3.30
C ASP A 49 -7.71 -7.63 -3.89
N ALA A 50 -9.00 -7.52 -3.57
CA ALA A 50 -10.01 -8.48 -4.02
C ALA A 50 -10.24 -8.49 -5.55
N LEU A 51 -9.86 -7.43 -6.27
CA LEU A 51 -9.89 -7.36 -7.73
C LEU A 51 -8.75 -8.18 -8.34
N GLY A 52 -7.54 -8.06 -7.79
CA GLY A 52 -6.35 -8.71 -8.32
C GLY A 52 -6.23 -10.18 -7.90
N GLY A 53 -6.64 -10.51 -6.67
CA GLY A 53 -6.39 -11.82 -6.09
C GLY A 53 -6.86 -13.01 -6.95
N PRO A 54 -8.06 -13.02 -7.56
CA PRO A 54 -8.49 -14.15 -8.39
C PRO A 54 -7.62 -14.43 -9.64
N ILE A 55 -6.93 -13.41 -10.18
CA ILE A 55 -6.17 -13.48 -11.45
C ILE A 55 -4.65 -13.44 -11.25
N GLU A 56 -4.20 -13.11 -10.05
CA GLU A 56 -2.79 -13.00 -9.66
C GLU A 56 -1.98 -14.24 -10.06
N PHE A 57 -0.84 -13.99 -10.73
CA PHE A 57 0.09 -15.00 -11.27
C PHE A 57 -0.54 -16.09 -12.16
N GLN A 58 -1.78 -15.90 -12.66
CA GLN A 58 -2.42 -16.88 -13.53
C GLN A 58 -1.89 -16.77 -14.97
N PRO A 59 -1.78 -17.89 -15.71
CA PRO A 59 -1.39 -17.88 -17.12
C PRO A 59 -2.35 -17.02 -17.95
N ALA A 60 -1.79 -16.24 -18.88
CA ALA A 60 -2.56 -15.32 -19.73
C ALA A 60 -3.67 -16.04 -20.52
N GLU A 61 -3.42 -17.29 -20.94
CA GLU A 61 -4.39 -18.11 -21.66
C GLU A 61 -5.60 -18.48 -20.78
N ARG A 62 -5.38 -18.74 -19.48
CA ARG A 62 -6.47 -19.03 -18.54
C ARG A 62 -7.27 -17.78 -18.22
N ILE A 63 -6.60 -16.64 -18.03
CA ILE A 63 -7.26 -15.36 -17.81
C ILE A 63 -8.13 -15.01 -19.04
N ALA A 64 -7.62 -15.18 -20.25
CA ALA A 64 -8.35 -14.90 -21.49
C ALA A 64 -9.60 -15.78 -21.70
N ALA A 65 -9.71 -16.92 -21.00
CA ALA A 65 -10.85 -17.83 -21.06
C ALA A 65 -11.99 -17.48 -20.08
N LEU A 66 -11.81 -16.47 -19.23
CA LEU A 66 -12.88 -15.95 -18.36
C LEU A 66 -14.04 -15.39 -19.19
N VAL A 67 -15.24 -15.32 -18.58
CA VAL A 67 -16.42 -14.70 -19.21
C VAL A 67 -16.17 -13.23 -19.55
N ASN A 68 -15.51 -12.51 -18.63
CA ASN A 68 -15.17 -11.10 -18.74
C ASN A 68 -13.68 -10.92 -18.38
N PRO A 69 -12.75 -11.24 -19.30
CA PRO A 69 -11.32 -11.16 -19.00
C PRO A 69 -10.86 -9.68 -18.94
N PRO A 70 -9.86 -9.34 -18.11
CA PRO A 70 -9.14 -8.07 -18.23
C PRO A 70 -8.65 -7.83 -19.66
N ARG A 71 -8.71 -6.58 -20.13
CA ARG A 71 -8.39 -6.26 -21.54
C ARG A 71 -6.91 -6.47 -21.83
N ARG A 72 -6.62 -7.16 -22.94
CA ARG A 72 -5.28 -7.19 -23.53
C ARG A 72 -5.11 -6.06 -24.55
N TRP A 73 -4.45 -4.99 -24.11
CA TRP A 73 -4.14 -3.83 -24.94
C TRP A 73 -3.18 -4.16 -26.08
N GLN A 74 -3.46 -3.63 -27.26
CA GLN A 74 -2.62 -3.78 -28.45
C GLN A 74 -1.76 -2.53 -28.69
N PHE A 75 -0.62 -2.68 -29.36
CA PHE A 75 0.15 -1.52 -29.82
C PHE A 75 -0.71 -0.68 -30.78
N GLY A 76 -0.77 0.63 -30.54
CA GLY A 76 -1.66 1.55 -31.23
C GLY A 76 -2.99 1.83 -30.52
N ASP A 77 -3.41 1.01 -29.55
CA ASP A 77 -4.56 1.36 -28.70
C ASP A 77 -4.22 2.59 -27.85
N VAL A 78 -5.12 3.57 -27.83
CA VAL A 78 -4.92 4.84 -27.11
C VAL A 78 -5.87 4.95 -25.92
N MET A 79 -5.33 5.31 -24.76
CA MET A 79 -6.06 5.67 -23.54
C MET A 79 -6.56 7.12 -23.64
N ASP A 80 -7.53 7.33 -24.53
CA ASP A 80 -8.25 8.60 -24.64
C ASP A 80 -9.38 8.74 -23.61
N GLU A 81 -10.18 9.80 -23.70
CA GLU A 81 -11.27 10.03 -22.75
C GLU A 81 -12.35 8.93 -22.81
N ALA A 82 -12.70 8.47 -24.01
CA ALA A 82 -13.67 7.39 -24.18
C ALA A 82 -13.10 6.06 -23.66
N ALA A 83 -11.84 5.75 -24.02
CA ALA A 83 -11.16 4.55 -23.57
C ALA A 83 -10.99 4.51 -22.04
N ARG A 84 -10.77 5.64 -21.37
CA ARG A 84 -10.75 5.70 -19.89
C ARG A 84 -12.09 5.31 -19.30
N LYS A 85 -13.18 5.90 -19.80
CA LYS A 85 -14.53 5.57 -19.32
C LYS A 85 -14.85 4.10 -19.52
N GLU A 86 -14.58 3.55 -20.70
CA GLU A 86 -14.74 2.12 -20.98
C GLU A 86 -13.84 1.25 -20.09
N THR A 87 -12.64 1.72 -19.76
CA THR A 87 -11.72 1.02 -18.86
C THR A 87 -12.26 0.96 -17.44
N GLY A 88 -12.73 2.07 -16.87
CA GLY A 88 -13.37 2.06 -15.56
C GLY A 88 -14.63 1.16 -15.50
N GLN A 89 -15.36 1.04 -16.61
CA GLN A 89 -16.55 0.18 -16.71
C GLN A 89 -16.24 -1.32 -16.74
N ARG A 90 -14.99 -1.74 -16.96
CA ARG A 90 -14.57 -3.15 -16.93
C ARG A 90 -14.24 -3.68 -15.53
N LEU A 91 -14.23 -2.81 -14.51
CA LEU A 91 -13.98 -3.22 -13.14
C LEU A 91 -14.98 -4.31 -12.72
N GLU A 92 -14.45 -5.44 -12.26
CA GLU A 92 -15.25 -6.60 -11.89
C GLU A 92 -14.54 -7.38 -10.77
N LEU A 93 -15.22 -7.51 -9.62
CA LEU A 93 -14.80 -8.46 -8.59
C LEU A 93 -15.15 -9.88 -9.04
N ARG A 94 -14.18 -10.78 -8.96
CA ARG A 94 -14.33 -12.17 -9.44
C ARG A 94 -14.30 -13.16 -8.29
N ALA A 95 -15.04 -14.25 -8.44
CA ALA A 95 -14.84 -15.41 -7.59
C ALA A 95 -13.53 -16.12 -7.98
N TYR A 96 -12.97 -16.87 -7.04
CA TYR A 96 -11.76 -17.66 -7.24
C TYR A 96 -12.01 -18.99 -7.96
N THR A 97 -13.28 -19.39 -8.13
CA THR A 97 -13.72 -20.67 -8.72
C THR A 97 -13.04 -21.03 -10.04
N ASP A 98 -12.90 -20.08 -10.97
CA ASP A 98 -12.48 -20.39 -12.34
C ASP A 98 -10.96 -20.62 -12.47
N LEU A 99 -10.17 -19.92 -11.66
CA LEU A 99 -8.71 -19.89 -11.80
C LEU A 99 -7.96 -20.51 -10.62
N ARG A 100 -8.44 -20.25 -9.40
CA ARG A 100 -7.79 -20.59 -8.13
C ARG A 100 -8.82 -21.20 -7.17
N PRO A 101 -9.46 -22.35 -7.46
CA PRO A 101 -10.57 -22.86 -6.64
C PRO A 101 -10.15 -23.34 -5.25
N GLU A 102 -8.88 -23.68 -5.05
CA GLU A 102 -8.35 -24.23 -3.80
C GLU A 102 -7.70 -23.14 -2.92
N PRO A 103 -7.92 -23.17 -1.59
CA PRO A 103 -7.31 -22.24 -0.64
C PRO A 103 -5.78 -22.18 -0.74
N GLN A 104 -5.23 -20.98 -0.60
CA GLN A 104 -3.78 -20.75 -0.67
C GLN A 104 -3.32 -19.80 0.45
N PRO A 105 -2.15 -20.05 1.08
CA PRO A 105 -1.69 -19.24 2.21
C PRO A 105 -1.66 -17.73 1.91
N TYR A 106 -1.17 -17.34 0.73
CA TYR A 106 -1.05 -15.96 0.24
C TYR A 106 -2.23 -15.52 -0.64
N ALA A 107 -3.39 -16.17 -0.54
CA ALA A 107 -4.59 -15.69 -1.22
C ALA A 107 -5.83 -15.99 -0.38
N HIS A 108 -6.91 -16.46 -0.99
CA HIS A 108 -8.13 -16.80 -0.26
C HIS A 108 -7.98 -18.08 0.57
N TRP A 109 -8.73 -18.19 1.68
CA TRP A 109 -8.66 -19.33 2.61
C TRP A 109 -9.88 -20.25 2.59
N ILE A 110 -10.83 -20.03 1.67
CA ILE A 110 -12.05 -20.85 1.52
C ILE A 110 -12.21 -21.40 0.10
N PRO A 111 -12.53 -22.68 -0.10
CA PRO A 111 -12.70 -23.21 -1.45
C PRO A 111 -13.74 -22.43 -2.26
N ASN A 112 -13.47 -22.19 -3.54
CA ASN A 112 -14.34 -21.44 -4.44
C ASN A 112 -14.74 -20.07 -3.85
N ALA A 113 -13.77 -19.36 -3.29
CA ALA A 113 -14.02 -18.09 -2.62
C ALA A 113 -14.82 -17.13 -3.52
N PRO A 114 -15.92 -16.54 -3.03
CA PRO A 114 -16.73 -15.66 -3.85
C PRO A 114 -16.06 -14.30 -4.08
N ALA A 115 -16.63 -13.53 -5.00
CA ALA A 115 -16.20 -12.17 -5.29
C ALA A 115 -16.13 -11.30 -4.03
N GLY A 116 -15.11 -10.46 -3.95
CA GLY A 116 -14.83 -9.61 -2.78
C GLY A 116 -13.98 -10.27 -1.70
N THR A 117 -13.53 -11.52 -1.89
CA THR A 117 -12.61 -12.18 -0.95
C THR A 117 -11.21 -11.58 -1.09
N ILE A 118 -10.61 -11.21 0.05
CA ILE A 118 -9.26 -10.61 0.13
C ILE A 118 -8.13 -11.66 0.15
N THR A 119 -6.90 -11.22 -0.14
CA THR A 119 -5.64 -11.98 -0.01
C THR A 119 -4.89 -11.59 1.28
N ASP A 120 -3.60 -11.92 1.37
CA ASP A 120 -2.76 -11.51 2.49
C ASP A 120 -2.48 -10.02 2.55
N ASP A 121 -2.54 -9.30 1.42
CA ASP A 121 -2.37 -7.85 1.37
C ASP A 121 -3.24 -7.15 2.41
N SER A 122 -4.52 -7.50 2.44
CA SER A 122 -5.46 -6.97 3.41
C SER A 122 -5.33 -7.63 4.77
N ARG A 123 -5.05 -8.93 4.86
CA ARG A 123 -4.88 -9.59 6.17
C ARG A 123 -3.72 -8.98 6.98
N HIS A 124 -2.62 -8.57 6.33
CA HIS A 124 -1.55 -7.85 7.00
C HIS A 124 -2.02 -6.50 7.57
N LYS A 125 -2.91 -5.78 6.86
CA LYS A 125 -3.56 -4.56 7.40
C LYS A 125 -4.40 -4.89 8.63
N LEU A 126 -5.10 -6.02 8.63
CA LEU A 126 -5.91 -6.44 9.78
C LEU A 126 -5.05 -6.68 11.04
N ILE A 127 -3.81 -7.16 10.90
CA ILE A 127 -2.88 -7.29 12.04
C ILE A 127 -2.55 -5.91 12.63
N LEU A 128 -2.29 -4.90 11.78
CA LEU A 128 -2.04 -3.53 12.22
C LEU A 128 -3.25 -2.93 12.94
N LEU A 129 -4.44 -3.12 12.36
CA LEU A 129 -5.69 -2.65 12.94
C LEU A 129 -5.97 -3.31 14.31
N GLU A 130 -5.70 -4.60 14.44
CA GLU A 130 -5.79 -5.30 15.72
C GLU A 130 -4.80 -4.74 16.76
N ALA A 131 -3.59 -4.39 16.34
CA ALA A 131 -2.62 -3.76 17.21
C ALA A 131 -3.13 -2.41 17.75
N PHE A 132 -3.80 -1.59 16.91
CA PHE A 132 -4.45 -0.35 17.36
C PHE A 132 -5.61 -0.61 18.29
N LYS A 133 -6.47 -1.56 17.96
CA LYS A 133 -7.63 -1.94 18.78
C LYS A 133 -7.17 -2.36 20.18
N ARG A 134 -6.19 -3.24 20.26
CA ARG A 134 -5.62 -3.70 21.54
C ARG A 134 -4.96 -2.56 22.32
N ALA A 135 -4.28 -1.63 21.65
CA ALA A 135 -3.71 -0.46 22.31
C ALA A 135 -4.80 0.49 22.84
N GLU A 136 -5.93 0.64 22.14
CA GLU A 136 -7.11 1.39 22.61
C GLU A 136 -7.73 0.71 23.84
N GLU A 137 -7.99 -0.61 23.78
CA GLU A 137 -8.59 -1.40 24.86
C GLU A 137 -7.73 -1.45 26.13
N THR A 138 -6.41 -1.55 25.98
CA THR A 138 -5.48 -1.67 27.11
C THR A 138 -4.87 -0.35 27.57
N GLY A 139 -5.16 0.75 26.85
CA GLY A 139 -4.55 2.06 27.10
C GLY A 139 -3.04 2.12 26.85
N ARG A 140 -2.45 1.11 26.19
CA ARG A 140 -1.00 1.01 25.96
C ARG A 140 -0.57 1.81 24.74
N TRP A 141 -0.29 3.08 24.98
CA TRP A 141 0.30 4.00 24.01
C TRP A 141 1.58 4.62 24.58
N PRO A 142 2.54 5.02 23.73
CA PRO A 142 2.54 4.85 22.28
C PRO A 142 2.80 3.39 21.85
N LEU A 143 2.31 3.02 20.67
CA LEU A 143 2.60 1.74 20.04
C LEU A 143 4.07 1.72 19.59
N THR A 144 4.75 0.60 19.83
CA THR A 144 6.15 0.37 19.46
C THR A 144 6.25 -0.80 18.51
N VAL A 145 7.41 -0.99 17.88
CA VAL A 145 7.68 -2.16 17.04
C VAL A 145 7.43 -3.48 17.79
N ASN A 146 7.72 -3.56 19.09
CA ASN A 146 7.44 -4.75 19.90
C ASN A 146 5.93 -5.03 20.03
N HIS A 147 5.12 -3.99 20.20
CA HIS A 147 3.67 -4.15 20.24
C HIS A 147 3.13 -4.69 18.91
N TYR A 148 3.67 -4.21 17.78
CA TYR A 148 3.26 -4.67 16.46
C TYR A 148 3.78 -6.08 16.13
N ALA A 149 5.01 -6.41 16.50
CA ALA A 149 5.55 -7.77 16.42
C ALA A 149 4.70 -8.75 17.25
N GLN A 150 4.31 -8.35 18.46
CA GLN A 150 3.42 -9.15 19.30
C GLN A 150 2.05 -9.38 18.64
N ALA A 151 1.51 -8.39 17.90
CA ALA A 151 0.26 -8.56 17.17
C ALA A 151 0.34 -9.66 16.10
N HIS A 152 1.50 -9.86 15.45
CA HIS A 152 1.70 -10.97 14.50
C HIS A 152 1.62 -12.32 15.22
N LEU A 153 2.23 -12.45 16.40
CA LEU A 153 2.19 -13.69 17.21
C LEU A 153 0.82 -13.97 17.85
N ASP A 154 -0.02 -12.96 17.96
CA ASP A 154 -1.36 -13.09 18.53
C ASP A 154 -2.43 -13.31 17.46
N TRP A 155 -2.14 -12.97 16.20
CA TRP A 155 -3.07 -13.16 15.09
C TRP A 155 -3.61 -14.59 14.95
N PRO A 156 -2.77 -15.66 14.96
CA PRO A 156 -3.27 -17.03 14.85
C PRO A 156 -4.19 -17.46 16.02
N LYS A 157 -4.14 -16.73 17.15
CA LYS A 157 -4.94 -17.02 18.34
C LYS A 157 -6.33 -16.41 18.27
N ARG A 158 -6.64 -15.63 17.24
CA ARG A 158 -7.95 -15.01 17.11
C ARG A 158 -9.06 -16.06 16.92
N PRO A 159 -10.27 -15.83 17.49
CA PRO A 159 -11.39 -16.74 17.32
C PRO A 159 -11.75 -17.02 15.85
N ALA A 160 -11.63 -16.01 14.98
CA ALA A 160 -11.87 -16.16 13.55
C ALA A 160 -10.91 -17.16 12.86
N ILE A 161 -9.70 -17.33 13.41
CA ILE A 161 -8.69 -18.26 12.91
C ILE A 161 -8.84 -19.63 13.60
N GLN A 162 -8.85 -19.65 14.94
CA GLN A 162 -8.95 -20.89 15.72
C GLN A 162 -10.28 -21.64 15.51
N GLY A 163 -11.36 -20.91 15.26
CA GLY A 163 -12.68 -21.49 14.99
C GLY A 163 -12.78 -22.22 13.64
N ARG A 164 -11.74 -22.16 12.79
CA ARG A 164 -11.71 -22.75 11.45
C ARG A 164 -10.45 -23.58 11.27
N PRO A 165 -10.49 -24.92 11.44
CA PRO A 165 -9.30 -25.77 11.31
C PRO A 165 -8.54 -25.60 9.99
N SER A 166 -9.25 -25.36 8.88
CA SER A 166 -8.65 -25.09 7.57
C SER A 166 -7.81 -23.81 7.54
N TYR A 167 -8.11 -22.81 8.38
CA TYR A 167 -7.37 -21.56 8.43
C TYR A 167 -6.05 -21.72 9.19
N ALA A 168 -5.96 -22.60 10.18
CA ALA A 168 -4.78 -22.70 11.05
C ALA A 168 -3.50 -23.06 10.27
N ALA A 169 -3.58 -24.04 9.36
CA ALA A 169 -2.45 -24.44 8.53
C ALA A 169 -2.06 -23.32 7.54
N LEU A 170 -3.05 -22.76 6.83
CA LEU A 170 -2.84 -21.66 5.88
C LEU A 170 -2.23 -20.42 6.55
N CYS A 171 -2.71 -20.08 7.75
CA CYS A 171 -2.20 -18.97 8.56
C CYS A 171 -0.75 -19.22 9.00
N THR A 172 -0.41 -20.46 9.36
CA THR A 172 0.96 -20.83 9.75
C THR A 172 1.92 -20.69 8.57
N ASP A 173 1.51 -21.15 7.39
CA ASP A 173 2.35 -21.07 6.18
C ASP A 173 2.51 -19.63 5.67
N TRP A 174 1.46 -18.83 5.78
CA TRP A 174 1.47 -17.41 5.41
C TRP A 174 2.35 -16.58 6.35
N LEU A 175 2.18 -16.71 7.67
CA LEU A 175 2.87 -15.86 8.65
C LEU A 175 4.27 -16.34 9.03
N ARG A 176 4.74 -17.48 8.52
CA ARG A 176 6.00 -18.10 8.97
C ARG A 176 7.19 -17.14 9.06
N GLU A 177 7.51 -16.44 7.96
CA GLU A 177 8.64 -15.49 7.93
C GLU A 177 8.39 -14.30 8.89
N TRP A 178 7.14 -13.86 8.98
CA TRP A 178 6.72 -12.74 9.82
C TRP A 178 6.79 -13.07 11.32
N GLU A 179 6.37 -14.26 11.74
CA GLU A 179 6.46 -14.71 13.12
C GLU A 179 7.91 -14.91 13.57
N GLN A 180 8.76 -15.47 12.69
CA GLN A 180 10.19 -15.60 12.96
C GLN A 180 10.85 -14.24 13.17
N GLY A 181 10.54 -13.26 12.30
CA GLY A 181 11.00 -11.88 12.45
C GLY A 181 10.42 -11.20 13.70
N ALA A 182 9.15 -11.40 13.99
CA ALA A 182 8.48 -10.84 15.18
C ALA A 182 9.10 -11.37 16.48
N ARG A 183 9.38 -12.67 16.57
CA ARG A 183 10.08 -13.29 17.70
C ARG A 183 11.46 -12.69 17.90
N TRP A 184 12.20 -12.47 16.81
CA TRP A 184 13.49 -11.80 16.87
C TRP A 184 13.36 -10.36 17.39
N VAL A 185 12.41 -9.58 16.91
CA VAL A 185 12.13 -8.22 17.42
C VAL A 185 11.82 -8.25 18.93
N LEU A 186 11.10 -9.27 19.39
CA LEU A 186 10.74 -9.47 20.80
C LEU A 186 11.88 -10.02 21.67
N GLY A 187 13.07 -10.25 21.10
CA GLY A 187 14.27 -10.66 21.85
C GLY A 187 14.56 -12.16 21.85
N GLU A 188 13.75 -13.00 21.21
CA GLU A 188 14.04 -14.43 21.03
C GLU A 188 15.23 -14.60 20.08
N ARG A 189 16.14 -15.54 20.40
CA ARG A 189 17.39 -15.76 19.63
C ARG A 189 17.63 -17.24 19.31
N ASP A 190 16.61 -18.08 19.44
CA ASP A 190 16.68 -19.47 18.96
C ASP A 190 16.56 -19.47 17.42
N PRO A 191 17.61 -19.85 16.67
CA PRO A 191 17.58 -19.82 15.21
C PRO A 191 16.59 -20.83 14.60
N ALA A 192 16.02 -21.76 15.37
CA ALA A 192 14.96 -22.65 14.89
C ALA A 192 13.60 -21.93 14.75
N THR A 193 13.36 -20.87 15.51
CA THR A 193 12.04 -20.22 15.66
C THR A 193 12.07 -18.71 15.52
N ALA A 194 13.23 -18.07 15.66
CA ALA A 194 13.42 -16.62 15.58
C ALA A 194 14.60 -16.28 14.68
N LEU A 195 14.35 -15.52 13.62
CA LEU A 195 15.36 -15.14 12.62
C LEU A 195 15.37 -13.62 12.41
N PRO A 196 16.53 -13.02 12.08
CA PRO A 196 16.62 -11.58 11.85
C PRO A 196 15.66 -11.12 10.75
N PRO A 197 14.87 -10.05 10.96
CA PRO A 197 13.98 -9.50 9.92
C PRO A 197 14.71 -9.11 8.63
N GLU A 198 15.98 -8.74 8.72
CA GLU A 198 16.84 -8.42 7.58
C GLU A 198 17.06 -9.61 6.63
N ARG A 199 16.74 -10.83 7.06
CA ARG A 199 16.78 -12.07 6.26
C ARG A 199 15.47 -12.33 5.52
N MET A 200 14.35 -11.74 5.95
CA MET A 200 13.03 -12.08 5.42
C MET A 200 13.06 -11.96 3.89
N TRP A 201 12.60 -13.02 3.22
CA TRP A 201 12.60 -13.10 1.74
C TRP A 201 13.99 -12.92 1.10
N GLY A 202 15.04 -13.40 1.77
CA GLY A 202 16.42 -13.24 1.31
C GLY A 202 16.99 -11.84 1.49
N GLY A 203 16.33 -10.99 2.29
CA GLY A 203 16.72 -9.59 2.50
C GLY A 203 16.31 -8.66 1.35
N LEU A 204 15.41 -9.12 0.48
CA LEU A 204 14.89 -8.31 -0.62
C LEU A 204 13.99 -7.17 -0.09
N PRO A 205 14.00 -6.01 -0.75
CA PRO A 205 13.06 -4.92 -0.48
C PRO A 205 11.68 -5.31 -1.02
N THR A 206 10.76 -5.72 -0.15
CA THR A 206 9.45 -6.26 -0.53
C THR A 206 8.33 -5.22 -0.46
N CYS A 207 7.20 -5.51 -1.10
CA CYS A 207 5.96 -4.75 -0.95
C CYS A 207 5.29 -4.90 0.43
N SER A 208 5.91 -5.59 1.39
CA SER A 208 5.34 -5.90 2.71
C SER A 208 4.81 -4.67 3.47
N GLY A 209 5.52 -3.55 3.46
CA GLY A 209 5.01 -2.29 4.03
C GLY A 209 3.85 -1.68 3.25
N GLN A 210 3.79 -1.90 1.94
CA GLN A 210 2.68 -1.49 1.09
C GLN A 210 1.43 -2.34 1.35
N MET A 211 1.62 -3.62 1.65
CA MET A 211 0.54 -4.49 2.10
C MET A 211 0.04 -4.04 3.48
N ALA A 212 0.92 -3.89 4.45
CA ALA A 212 0.51 -3.82 5.86
C ALA A 212 0.22 -2.39 6.37
N LEU A 213 0.94 -1.38 5.89
CA LEU A 213 1.14 -0.13 6.63
C LEU A 213 0.39 1.09 6.07
N LEU A 214 -0.28 0.99 4.92
CA LEU A 214 -1.10 2.10 4.36
C LEU A 214 -2.10 2.71 5.37
N PRO A 215 -2.77 1.93 6.25
CA PRO A 215 -3.68 2.49 7.25
C PRO A 215 -3.04 3.47 8.23
N LEU A 216 -1.71 3.48 8.39
CA LEU A 216 -1.02 4.46 9.25
C LEU A 216 -1.27 5.90 8.81
N ALA A 217 -1.50 6.14 7.51
CA ALA A 217 -1.82 7.47 6.99
C ALA A 217 -3.04 8.09 7.70
N ALA A 218 -4.03 7.27 8.04
CA ALA A 218 -5.25 7.70 8.71
C ALA A 218 -5.01 8.27 10.12
N LEU A 219 -3.91 7.88 10.79
CA LEU A 219 -3.53 8.44 12.09
C LEU A 219 -2.89 9.83 11.98
N PHE A 220 -2.41 10.18 10.78
CA PHE A 220 -1.63 11.39 10.53
C PHE A 220 -2.13 12.23 9.33
N PRO A 221 -3.45 12.53 9.20
CA PRO A 221 -3.93 13.34 8.07
C PRO A 221 -3.21 14.70 7.99
N GLY A 222 -2.67 15.02 6.82
CA GLY A 222 -1.89 16.23 6.57
C GLY A 222 -0.55 16.31 7.30
N ARG A 223 -0.07 15.20 7.90
CA ARG A 223 1.18 15.13 8.66
C ARG A 223 2.13 14.08 8.07
N PRO A 224 2.63 14.30 6.83
CA PRO A 224 3.39 13.30 6.08
C PRO A 224 4.67 12.84 6.79
N GLU A 225 5.39 13.72 7.49
CA GLU A 225 6.59 13.31 8.24
C GLU A 225 6.27 12.34 9.39
N GLN A 226 5.16 12.55 10.11
CA GLN A 226 4.76 11.64 11.19
C GLN A 226 4.33 10.28 10.63
N ALA A 227 3.60 10.28 9.51
CA ALA A 227 3.22 9.07 8.78
C ALA A 227 4.44 8.29 8.29
N TYR A 228 5.42 8.99 7.71
CA TYR A 228 6.68 8.40 7.27
C TYR A 228 7.40 7.71 8.45
N ARG A 229 7.65 8.45 9.54
CA ARG A 229 8.38 7.94 10.70
C ARG A 229 7.66 6.74 11.33
N ALA A 230 6.34 6.82 11.49
CA ALA A 230 5.54 5.71 12.01
C ALA A 230 5.68 4.45 11.16
N THR A 231 5.64 4.61 9.83
CA THR A 231 5.80 3.49 8.88
C THR A 231 7.20 2.89 8.99
N TYR A 232 8.23 3.75 9.00
CA TYR A 232 9.62 3.35 9.12
C TYR A 232 9.91 2.58 10.42
N GLN A 233 9.30 3.01 11.53
CA GLN A 233 9.45 2.41 12.85
C GLN A 233 8.74 1.06 12.99
N LEU A 234 7.52 0.93 12.45
CA LEU A 234 6.74 -0.30 12.58
C LEU A 234 7.09 -1.35 11.53
N GLY A 235 7.62 -0.95 10.37
CA GLY A 235 8.05 -1.84 9.29
C GLY A 235 9.33 -2.62 9.59
N PHE A 236 9.32 -3.47 10.62
CA PHE A 236 10.49 -4.31 10.96
C PHE A 236 10.86 -5.31 9.86
N PHE A 237 9.88 -5.68 9.03
CA PHE A 237 10.01 -6.59 7.88
C PHE A 237 10.43 -5.88 6.59
N ASP A 238 10.40 -4.54 6.55
CA ASP A 238 10.83 -3.81 5.36
C ASP A 238 12.35 -3.73 5.32
N ASN A 239 12.94 -4.05 4.16
CA ASN A 239 14.39 -4.15 4.00
C ASN A 239 14.95 -3.14 2.99
N GLY A 240 16.21 -2.78 3.18
CA GLY A 240 16.98 -1.94 2.26
C GLY A 240 16.26 -0.64 1.87
N PHE A 241 16.10 -0.43 0.56
CA PHE A 241 15.39 0.74 0.04
C PHE A 241 13.86 0.65 0.15
N GLY A 242 13.32 -0.54 0.44
CA GLY A 242 11.89 -0.74 0.65
C GLY A 242 11.36 0.07 1.83
N LYS A 243 12.17 0.28 2.88
CA LYS A 243 11.81 1.14 4.02
C LYS A 243 11.48 2.57 3.61
N ASP A 244 12.31 3.20 2.77
CA ASP A 244 12.08 4.56 2.25
C ASP A 244 10.84 4.61 1.37
N LEU A 245 10.73 3.65 0.44
CA LEU A 245 9.64 3.62 -0.52
C LEU A 245 8.27 3.42 0.14
N ASN A 246 8.18 2.48 1.08
CA ASN A 246 6.95 2.17 1.79
C ASN A 246 6.57 3.31 2.74
N ALA A 247 7.53 3.91 3.46
CA ALA A 247 7.27 5.07 4.31
C ALA A 247 6.83 6.32 3.52
N ALA A 248 7.40 6.55 2.33
CA ALA A 248 6.99 7.64 1.47
C ALA A 248 5.57 7.44 0.91
N LEU A 249 5.17 6.22 0.54
CA LEU A 249 3.78 5.93 0.14
C LEU A 249 2.78 6.37 1.21
N VAL A 250 3.01 6.00 2.47
CA VAL A 250 2.13 6.39 3.59
C VAL A 250 2.17 7.90 3.85
N ALA A 251 3.32 8.56 3.65
CA ALA A 251 3.41 10.02 3.69
C ALA A 251 2.58 10.69 2.59
N GLY A 252 2.57 10.12 1.38
CA GLY A 252 1.73 10.54 0.27
C GLY A 252 0.24 10.38 0.58
N LEU A 253 -0.17 9.23 1.12
CA LEU A 253 -1.55 8.98 1.55
C LEU A 253 -1.98 9.94 2.66
N ALA A 254 -1.12 10.23 3.63
CA ALA A 254 -1.39 11.21 4.67
C ALA A 254 -1.65 12.61 4.09
N ALA A 255 -0.93 13.00 3.03
CA ALA A 255 -1.22 14.22 2.30
C ALA A 255 -2.55 14.12 1.53
N ALA A 256 -2.84 13.00 0.86
CA ALA A 256 -4.08 12.78 0.09
C ALA A 256 -5.36 12.99 0.93
N LEU A 257 -5.35 12.52 2.18
CA LEU A 257 -6.50 12.58 3.09
C LEU A 257 -7.01 14.01 3.39
N VAL A 258 -6.18 15.03 3.17
CA VAL A 258 -6.51 16.44 3.42
C VAL A 258 -6.61 17.28 2.14
N GLN A 259 -6.66 16.62 0.98
CA GLN A 259 -6.78 17.25 -0.34
C GLN A 259 -8.13 16.90 -0.97
N PRO A 260 -9.24 17.50 -0.51
CA PRO A 260 -10.52 17.30 -1.15
C PRO A 260 -10.50 17.77 -2.60
N ALA A 261 -10.82 16.86 -3.51
CA ALA A 261 -10.77 17.11 -4.94
C ALA A 261 -12.01 16.53 -5.64
N THR A 262 -12.74 17.39 -6.32
CA THR A 262 -13.99 17.07 -7.03
C THR A 262 -13.96 17.49 -8.49
N THR A 263 -13.17 18.50 -8.83
CA THR A 263 -12.96 18.96 -10.22
C THR A 263 -11.65 18.43 -10.80
N PRO A 264 -11.50 18.34 -12.14
CA PRO A 264 -10.25 17.92 -12.76
C PRO A 264 -9.02 18.75 -12.35
N ALA A 265 -9.19 20.06 -12.13
CA ALA A 265 -8.12 20.94 -11.67
C ALA A 265 -7.68 20.60 -10.24
N GLU A 266 -8.65 20.47 -9.31
CA GLU A 266 -8.38 20.07 -7.92
C GLU A 266 -7.73 18.69 -7.84
N ILE A 267 -8.15 17.74 -8.69
CA ILE A 267 -7.56 16.40 -8.76
C ILE A 267 -6.09 16.51 -9.17
N SER A 268 -5.78 17.31 -10.19
CA SER A 268 -4.41 17.55 -10.64
C SER A 268 -3.53 18.17 -9.53
N GLU A 269 -4.07 19.14 -8.79
CA GLU A 269 -3.41 19.77 -7.65
C GLU A 269 -3.19 18.79 -6.50
N ALA A 270 -4.18 17.97 -6.17
CA ALA A 270 -4.10 16.93 -5.13
C ALA A 270 -2.97 15.94 -5.44
N TRP A 271 -2.90 15.42 -6.68
CA TRP A 271 -1.83 14.50 -7.09
C TRP A 271 -0.45 15.15 -7.08
N THR A 272 -0.37 16.43 -7.46
CA THR A 272 0.87 17.21 -7.33
C THR A 272 1.31 17.33 -5.87
N ALA A 273 0.38 17.60 -4.95
CA ALA A 273 0.65 17.67 -3.52
C ALA A 273 1.09 16.31 -2.94
N ILE A 274 0.45 15.22 -3.37
CA ILE A 274 0.78 13.85 -2.97
C ILE A 274 2.21 13.49 -3.40
N GLU A 275 2.54 13.64 -4.68
CA GLU A 275 3.90 13.37 -5.19
C GLU A 275 4.95 14.25 -4.49
N THR A 276 4.61 15.52 -4.25
CA THR A 276 5.48 16.44 -3.52
C THR A 276 5.73 15.98 -2.09
N ALA A 277 4.68 15.54 -1.37
CA ALA A 277 4.79 15.02 -0.02
C ALA A 277 5.68 13.78 0.04
N MET A 278 5.53 12.83 -0.89
CA MET A 278 6.39 11.63 -0.96
C MET A 278 7.87 12.02 -1.16
N ARG A 279 8.16 12.93 -2.09
CA ARG A 279 9.52 13.32 -2.45
C ARG A 279 10.20 14.22 -1.41
N GLN A 280 9.46 15.11 -0.76
CA GLN A 280 10.02 16.09 0.19
C GLN A 280 10.09 15.58 1.62
N THR A 281 9.32 14.53 1.96
CA THR A 281 9.38 13.91 3.29
C THR A 281 10.54 12.95 3.35
N ASP A 282 11.68 13.40 3.87
CA ASP A 282 12.91 12.61 4.02
C ASP A 282 13.55 12.80 5.41
N PRO A 283 12.89 12.34 6.49
CA PRO A 283 13.37 12.54 7.86
C PRO A 283 14.70 11.85 8.17
N TYR A 284 15.10 10.84 7.38
CA TYR A 284 16.34 10.09 7.54
C TYR A 284 17.40 10.43 6.50
N ALA A 285 17.18 11.49 5.72
CA ALA A 285 18.13 12.04 4.77
C ALA A 285 18.64 11.03 3.72
N TYR A 286 17.77 10.14 3.22
CA TYR A 286 18.08 9.25 2.09
C TYR A 286 18.59 10.02 0.87
N ALA A 287 18.09 11.24 0.62
CA ALA A 287 18.54 12.10 -0.47
C ALA A 287 19.96 12.67 -0.27
N LYS A 288 20.51 12.61 0.94
CA LYS A 288 21.88 13.05 1.25
C LYS A 288 22.90 11.92 1.26
N VAL A 289 22.47 10.67 1.05
CA VAL A 289 23.37 9.53 0.98
C VAL A 289 24.24 9.65 -0.29
N PRO A 290 25.59 9.68 -0.17
CA PRO A 290 26.46 9.84 -1.34
C PRO A 290 26.31 8.71 -2.36
N TRP A 291 26.55 9.04 -3.64
CA TRP A 291 26.65 8.09 -4.77
C TRP A 291 25.38 7.32 -5.15
N VAL A 292 24.26 7.62 -4.51
CA VAL A 292 22.96 7.00 -4.80
C VAL A 292 21.91 8.07 -5.05
N THR A 293 20.88 7.72 -5.83
CA THR A 293 19.64 8.51 -5.90
C THR A 293 18.69 7.97 -4.85
N ARG A 294 17.97 8.86 -4.14
CA ARG A 294 16.93 8.43 -3.20
C ARG A 294 15.94 7.48 -3.92
N PRO A 295 15.61 6.32 -3.34
CA PRO A 295 14.73 5.34 -3.97
C PRO A 295 13.39 5.90 -4.46
N VAL A 296 12.72 6.70 -3.63
CA VAL A 296 11.44 7.35 -4.00
C VAL A 296 11.59 8.26 -5.22
N ASP A 297 12.66 9.05 -5.29
CA ASP A 297 12.93 9.93 -6.45
C ASP A 297 13.19 9.13 -7.72
N ARG A 298 13.98 8.05 -7.61
CA ARG A 298 14.27 7.15 -8.73
C ARG A 298 13.00 6.52 -9.29
N TRP A 299 12.24 5.85 -8.43
CA TRP A 299 11.12 5.01 -8.86
C TRP A 299 9.89 5.83 -9.26
N LEU A 300 9.59 6.94 -8.57
CA LEU A 300 8.54 7.84 -9.01
C LEU A 300 8.92 8.56 -10.31
N GLY A 301 10.20 8.95 -10.45
CA GLY A 301 10.75 9.49 -11.69
C GLY A 301 10.59 8.52 -12.86
N LEU A 302 10.86 7.23 -12.63
CA LEU A 302 10.67 6.17 -13.61
C LEU A 302 9.20 6.00 -13.99
N ALA A 303 8.29 5.86 -13.02
CA ALA A 303 6.86 5.73 -13.29
C ALA A 303 6.34 6.87 -14.19
N ARG A 304 6.72 8.11 -13.87
CA ARG A 304 6.38 9.29 -14.67
C ARG A 304 7.02 9.25 -16.05
N LYS A 305 8.27 8.76 -16.17
CA LYS A 305 8.96 8.61 -17.46
C LYS A 305 8.24 7.60 -18.33
N LEU A 306 7.98 6.40 -17.82
CA LEU A 306 7.33 5.33 -18.56
C LEU A 306 5.92 5.73 -19.03
N ALA A 307 5.11 6.36 -18.16
CA ALA A 307 3.79 6.84 -18.55
C ALA A 307 3.84 7.91 -19.66
N ARG A 308 4.84 8.81 -19.64
CA ARG A 308 5.05 9.80 -20.71
C ARG A 308 5.50 9.15 -22.02
N GLU A 309 6.48 8.26 -21.96
CA GLU A 309 7.04 7.58 -23.14
C GLU A 309 6.07 6.58 -23.77
N ALA A 310 5.15 6.03 -22.98
CA ALA A 310 4.04 5.23 -23.47
C ALA A 310 3.08 6.03 -24.37
N ASP A 311 3.07 7.36 -24.26
CA ASP A 311 2.27 8.27 -25.10
C ASP A 311 0.80 7.84 -25.16
N ARG A 312 0.20 7.67 -23.97
CA ARG A 312 -1.17 7.18 -23.77
C ARG A 312 -1.46 5.78 -24.30
N GLN A 313 -0.47 4.97 -24.68
CA GLN A 313 -0.69 3.60 -25.15
C GLN A 313 -0.36 2.57 -24.06
N PRO A 314 -1.35 1.90 -23.46
CA PRO A 314 -1.13 0.92 -22.40
C PRO A 314 -0.18 -0.21 -22.79
N ALA A 315 -0.26 -0.72 -24.02
CA ALA A 315 0.64 -1.78 -24.49
C ALA A 315 2.12 -1.34 -24.47
N ARG A 316 2.41 -0.06 -24.76
CA ARG A 316 3.77 0.49 -24.66
C ARG A 316 4.23 0.60 -23.22
N LEU A 317 3.34 1.04 -22.31
CA LEU A 317 3.64 1.06 -20.88
C LEU A 317 3.97 -0.34 -20.37
N PHE A 318 3.12 -1.33 -20.66
CA PHE A 318 3.26 -2.70 -20.19
C PHE A 318 4.53 -3.37 -20.73
N ALA A 319 4.87 -3.15 -22.01
CA ALA A 319 6.12 -3.63 -22.58
C ALA A 319 7.36 -3.00 -21.90
N ALA A 320 7.30 -1.71 -21.57
CA ALA A 320 8.39 -1.04 -20.88
C ALA A 320 8.54 -1.48 -19.41
N LEU A 321 7.42 -1.72 -18.71
CA LEU A 321 7.43 -2.29 -17.36
C LEU A 321 8.01 -3.71 -17.37
N GLU A 322 7.65 -4.54 -18.36
CA GLU A 322 8.20 -5.89 -18.48
C GLU A 322 9.72 -5.86 -18.72
N ALA A 323 10.19 -4.96 -19.59
CA ALA A 323 11.61 -4.80 -19.86
C ALA A 323 12.39 -4.29 -18.64
N GLU A 324 11.86 -3.32 -17.90
CA GLU A 324 12.51 -2.80 -16.68
C GLU A 324 12.59 -3.86 -15.58
N PHE A 325 11.49 -4.59 -15.37
CA PHE A 325 11.32 -5.52 -14.27
C PHE A 325 11.56 -6.98 -14.67
N GLN A 326 12.33 -7.22 -15.72
CA GLN A 326 12.63 -8.58 -16.21
C GLN A 326 13.41 -9.39 -15.17
N GLN A 327 14.25 -8.74 -14.37
CA GLN A 327 15.15 -9.38 -13.40
C GLN A 327 14.68 -9.22 -11.94
N THR A 328 13.50 -8.66 -11.73
CA THR A 328 12.92 -8.47 -10.39
C THR A 328 11.82 -9.48 -10.15
N ILE A 329 11.68 -9.91 -8.90
CA ILE A 329 10.45 -10.58 -8.49
C ILE A 329 9.34 -9.53 -8.44
N LYS A 330 8.16 -9.87 -8.96
CA LYS A 330 7.11 -8.89 -9.26
C LYS A 330 6.44 -8.29 -8.02
N TRP A 331 6.76 -8.79 -6.83
CA TRP A 331 6.37 -8.28 -5.51
C TRP A 331 7.46 -7.47 -4.79
N GLU A 332 8.63 -7.26 -5.41
CA GLU A 332 9.65 -6.34 -4.85
C GLU A 332 9.11 -4.90 -4.84
N ALA A 333 9.33 -4.14 -3.76
CA ALA A 333 8.66 -2.88 -3.45
C ALA A 333 8.56 -1.87 -4.61
N GLN A 334 9.58 -1.80 -5.46
CA GLN A 334 9.63 -0.89 -6.61
C GLN A 334 8.61 -1.23 -7.70
N VAL A 335 8.24 -2.50 -7.86
CA VAL A 335 7.34 -2.97 -8.92
C VAL A 335 5.91 -2.44 -8.71
N PRO A 336 5.18 -2.79 -7.63
CA PRO A 336 3.87 -2.21 -7.31
C PRO A 336 3.89 -0.69 -7.30
N PHE A 337 4.95 -0.09 -6.75
CA PHE A 337 5.09 1.36 -6.71
C PHE A 337 5.08 1.97 -8.12
N VAL A 338 5.95 1.48 -9.02
CA VAL A 338 6.08 2.03 -10.37
C VAL A 338 4.82 1.75 -11.19
N VAL A 339 4.26 0.54 -11.09
CA VAL A 339 3.02 0.16 -11.79
C VAL A 339 1.87 1.07 -11.38
N ALA A 340 1.67 1.27 -10.08
CA ALA A 340 0.59 2.10 -9.54
C ALA A 340 0.66 3.53 -10.08
N PHE A 341 1.80 4.22 -9.90
CA PHE A 341 1.93 5.60 -10.34
C PHE A 341 2.01 5.77 -11.86
N ALA A 342 2.50 4.78 -12.59
CA ALA A 342 2.48 4.83 -14.05
C ALA A 342 1.06 4.65 -14.60
N CYS A 343 0.25 3.74 -14.03
CA CYS A 343 -1.15 3.55 -14.42
C CYS A 343 -2.01 4.77 -14.08
N LEU A 344 -1.86 5.32 -12.87
CA LEU A 344 -2.49 6.57 -12.47
C LEU A 344 -2.15 7.70 -13.46
N LYS A 345 -0.87 7.85 -13.82
CA LYS A 345 -0.43 8.89 -14.74
C LYS A 345 -0.92 8.67 -16.17
N LEU A 346 -0.91 7.43 -16.68
CA LEU A 346 -1.36 7.11 -18.05
C LEU A 346 -2.87 7.36 -18.22
N CYS A 347 -3.65 7.16 -17.15
CA CYS A 347 -5.09 7.38 -17.13
C CYS A 347 -5.49 8.82 -16.80
N ASP A 348 -4.55 9.79 -16.82
CA ASP A 348 -4.80 11.18 -16.39
C ASP A 348 -5.43 11.28 -14.98
N HIS A 349 -5.14 10.31 -14.12
CA HIS A 349 -5.72 10.13 -12.78
C HIS A 349 -7.24 9.90 -12.75
N ASP A 350 -7.85 9.42 -13.84
CA ASP A 350 -9.19 8.83 -13.76
C ASP A 350 -9.16 7.63 -12.79
N PRO A 351 -9.96 7.65 -11.71
CA PRO A 351 -9.80 6.71 -10.62
C PRO A 351 -10.08 5.28 -11.05
N LEU A 352 -11.24 5.04 -11.66
CA LEU A 352 -11.67 3.69 -12.00
C LEU A 352 -10.87 3.14 -13.18
N ALA A 353 -10.50 3.98 -14.14
CA ALA A 353 -9.63 3.57 -15.24
C ALA A 353 -8.23 3.18 -14.75
N ALA A 354 -7.63 3.96 -13.85
CA ALA A 354 -6.31 3.67 -13.30
C ALA A 354 -6.31 2.38 -12.47
N LEU A 355 -7.36 2.16 -11.66
CA LEU A 355 -7.53 0.93 -10.91
C LEU A 355 -7.62 -0.29 -11.84
N GLN A 356 -8.49 -0.24 -12.85
CA GLN A 356 -8.61 -1.32 -13.84
C GLN A 356 -7.31 -1.52 -14.62
N LEU A 357 -6.62 -0.46 -15.01
CA LEU A 357 -5.38 -0.59 -15.77
C LEU A 357 -4.28 -1.28 -14.94
N SER A 358 -4.24 -1.04 -13.63
CA SER A 358 -3.26 -1.65 -12.74
C SER A 358 -3.37 -3.18 -12.64
N VAL A 359 -4.60 -3.73 -12.78
CA VAL A 359 -4.81 -5.18 -12.86
C VAL A 359 -4.52 -5.75 -14.25
N GLU A 360 -4.63 -4.95 -15.31
CA GLU A 360 -4.47 -5.39 -16.70
C GLU A 360 -3.00 -5.61 -17.11
N TRP A 361 -2.02 -5.18 -16.30
CA TRP A 361 -0.61 -5.53 -16.53
C TRP A 361 -0.31 -7.01 -16.19
N GLY A 362 -1.03 -7.59 -15.22
CA GLY A 362 -0.81 -8.96 -14.74
C GLY A 362 0.19 -9.05 -13.58
N HIS A 363 0.75 -10.25 -13.35
CA HIS A 363 1.69 -10.56 -12.25
C HIS A 363 1.06 -10.47 -10.84
N ASP A 364 1.59 -9.62 -9.97
CA ASP A 364 1.19 -9.43 -8.56
C ASP A 364 0.05 -8.41 -8.46
N THR A 365 -1.07 -8.75 -9.11
CA THR A 365 -2.14 -7.80 -9.45
C THR A 365 -2.86 -7.19 -8.24
N ASP A 366 -3.01 -7.94 -7.15
CA ASP A 366 -3.63 -7.49 -5.91
C ASP A 366 -2.77 -6.44 -5.19
N SER A 367 -1.46 -6.68 -5.09
CA SER A 367 -0.52 -5.69 -4.54
C SER A 367 -0.53 -4.38 -5.32
N TYR A 368 -0.72 -4.43 -6.65
CA TYR A 368 -0.75 -3.22 -7.48
C TYR A 368 -2.04 -2.44 -7.27
N ALA A 369 -3.16 -3.16 -7.39
CA ALA A 369 -4.48 -2.57 -7.33
C ALA A 369 -4.82 -2.05 -5.93
N GLN A 370 -4.35 -2.68 -4.85
CA GLN A 370 -4.62 -2.19 -3.49
C GLN A 370 -3.90 -0.88 -3.17
N VAL A 371 -2.70 -0.65 -3.70
CA VAL A 371 -2.01 0.65 -3.57
C VAL A 371 -2.78 1.72 -4.35
N VAL A 372 -3.18 1.43 -5.59
CA VAL A 372 -3.96 2.35 -6.43
C VAL A 372 -5.31 2.68 -5.77
N GLY A 373 -6.01 1.66 -5.27
CA GLY A 373 -7.29 1.79 -4.57
C GLY A 373 -7.16 2.61 -3.28
N ALA A 374 -6.09 2.45 -2.51
CA ALA A 374 -5.84 3.24 -1.31
C ALA A 374 -5.74 4.76 -1.62
N PHE A 375 -4.99 5.13 -2.66
CA PHE A 375 -4.87 6.54 -3.05
C PHE A 375 -6.16 7.10 -3.64
N ILE A 376 -6.83 6.35 -4.52
CA ILE A 376 -8.14 6.74 -5.07
C ILE A 376 -9.12 7.01 -3.94
N GLY A 377 -9.21 6.11 -2.98
CA GLY A 377 -10.09 6.26 -1.83
C GLY A 377 -9.73 7.43 -0.94
N ALA A 378 -8.44 7.69 -0.71
CA ALA A 378 -7.97 8.85 0.06
C ALA A 378 -8.29 10.19 -0.63
N VAL A 379 -8.26 10.23 -1.97
CA VAL A 379 -8.51 11.43 -2.79
C VAL A 379 -9.99 11.65 -3.09
N HIS A 380 -10.80 10.60 -3.21
CA HIS A 380 -12.19 10.71 -3.68
C HIS A 380 -13.24 10.30 -2.65
N GLY A 381 -12.84 9.66 -1.54
CA GLY A 381 -13.78 9.06 -0.59
C GLY A 381 -14.30 7.69 -1.05
N ALA A 382 -15.13 7.05 -0.24
CA ALA A 382 -15.62 5.69 -0.55
C ALA A 382 -16.61 5.68 -1.72
N GLY A 383 -17.33 6.78 -1.95
CA GLY A 383 -18.37 6.88 -2.98
C GLY A 383 -17.88 6.74 -4.43
N VAL A 384 -16.56 6.85 -4.67
CA VAL A 384 -15.96 6.62 -6.00
C VAL A 384 -16.06 5.15 -6.43
N PHE A 385 -16.07 4.22 -5.47
CA PHE A 385 -16.14 2.80 -5.75
C PHE A 385 -17.61 2.34 -5.86
N PRO A 386 -17.94 1.45 -6.83
CA PRO A 386 -19.28 0.90 -6.95
C PRO A 386 -19.77 0.31 -5.62
N GLU A 387 -21.00 0.63 -5.24
CA GLU A 387 -21.60 0.19 -3.98
C GLU A 387 -21.61 -1.34 -3.87
N THR A 388 -21.88 -2.04 -4.96
CA THR A 388 -21.87 -3.50 -5.03
C THR A 388 -20.50 -4.08 -4.65
N MET A 389 -19.40 -3.42 -5.04
CA MET A 389 -18.05 -3.87 -4.69
C MET A 389 -17.71 -3.61 -3.23
N ARG A 390 -18.07 -2.43 -2.71
CA ARG A 390 -17.90 -2.10 -1.28
C ARG A 390 -18.64 -3.11 -0.42
N ASN A 391 -19.90 -3.36 -0.71
CA ASN A 391 -20.73 -4.30 0.04
C ASN A 391 -20.20 -5.73 -0.04
N ALA A 392 -19.72 -6.18 -1.21
CA ALA A 392 -19.15 -7.51 -1.36
C ALA A 392 -17.91 -7.70 -0.47
N VAL A 393 -16.96 -6.77 -0.52
CA VAL A 393 -15.72 -6.82 0.26
C VAL A 393 -16.00 -6.72 1.77
N GLU A 394 -16.85 -5.79 2.20
CA GLU A 394 -17.22 -5.64 3.61
C GLU A 394 -17.94 -6.89 4.14
N ALA A 395 -18.83 -7.48 3.33
CA ALA A 395 -19.48 -8.74 3.68
C ALA A 395 -18.46 -9.89 3.83
N ARG A 396 -17.44 -9.96 2.97
CA ARG A 396 -16.37 -10.97 3.07
C ARG A 396 -15.48 -10.75 4.29
N LEU A 397 -15.09 -9.52 4.59
CA LEU A 397 -14.32 -9.19 5.80
C LEU A 397 -15.06 -9.62 7.08
N SER A 398 -16.36 -9.31 7.16
CA SER A 398 -17.20 -9.73 8.28
C SER A 398 -17.34 -11.24 8.33
N ALA A 399 -17.66 -11.88 7.21
CA ALA A 399 -17.88 -13.32 7.15
C ALA A 399 -16.61 -14.12 7.45
N ASP A 400 -15.45 -13.68 6.99
CA ASP A 400 -14.21 -14.46 7.05
C ASP A 400 -13.37 -14.17 8.29
N PHE A 401 -13.37 -12.92 8.77
CA PHE A 401 -12.48 -12.48 9.83
C PHE A 401 -13.22 -11.81 11.01
N GLY A 402 -14.54 -11.65 10.92
CA GLY A 402 -15.32 -10.92 11.93
C GLY A 402 -14.91 -9.45 12.01
N VAL A 403 -14.59 -8.84 10.86
CA VAL A 403 -14.12 -7.48 10.74
C VAL A 403 -15.23 -6.59 10.19
N ASP A 404 -15.63 -5.59 10.96
CA ASP A 404 -16.43 -4.47 10.50
C ASP A 404 -15.50 -3.30 10.12
N LEU A 405 -15.51 -2.90 8.85
CA LEU A 405 -14.63 -1.85 8.35
C LEU A 405 -15.05 -0.45 8.82
N ALA A 406 -16.33 -0.22 9.10
CA ALA A 406 -16.84 1.03 9.64
C ALA A 406 -16.34 1.26 11.07
N ASP A 407 -16.31 0.21 11.90
CA ASP A 407 -15.75 0.25 13.26
C ASP A 407 -14.27 0.63 13.24
N HIS A 408 -13.47 0.01 12.36
CA HIS A 408 -12.06 0.34 12.20
C HIS A 408 -11.86 1.76 11.70
N THR A 409 -12.67 2.22 10.74
CA THR A 409 -12.66 3.61 10.27
C THR A 409 -12.94 4.56 11.42
N GLN A 410 -13.95 4.29 12.25
CA GLN A 410 -14.30 5.13 13.37
C GLN A 410 -13.18 5.17 14.42
N MET A 411 -12.53 4.03 14.70
CA MET A 411 -11.35 3.96 15.55
C MET A 411 -10.23 4.84 15.00
N LEU A 412 -9.88 4.72 13.71
CA LEU A 412 -8.82 5.53 13.10
C LEU A 412 -9.13 7.02 13.18
N VAL A 413 -10.38 7.43 12.92
CA VAL A 413 -10.82 8.84 13.06
C VAL A 413 -10.68 9.33 14.50
N ARG A 414 -11.09 8.53 15.50
CA ARG A 414 -10.92 8.88 16.93
C ARG A 414 -9.45 9.04 17.28
N LEU A 415 -8.60 8.09 16.86
CA LEU A 415 -7.17 8.13 17.14
C LEU A 415 -6.51 9.35 16.50
N ALA A 416 -6.83 9.66 15.24
CA ALA A 416 -6.30 10.82 14.52
C ALA A 416 -6.60 12.15 15.24
N GLY A 417 -7.79 12.28 15.82
CA GLY A 417 -8.23 13.46 16.58
C GLY A 417 -7.84 13.47 18.06
N SER A 418 -7.21 12.43 18.58
CA SER A 418 -6.99 12.27 20.03
C SER A 418 -5.95 13.22 20.64
N GLY A 419 -5.10 13.86 19.82
CA GLY A 419 -3.93 14.61 20.29
C GLY A 419 -2.86 13.76 21.01
N ARG A 420 -3.09 12.44 21.13
CA ARG A 420 -2.18 11.50 21.77
C ARG A 420 -0.98 11.22 20.88
N ARG A 421 0.16 10.93 21.51
CA ARG A 421 1.29 10.29 20.84
C ARG A 421 0.96 8.82 20.56
N LEU A 422 0.65 8.50 19.31
CA LEU A 422 0.18 7.17 18.91
C LEU A 422 1.32 6.19 18.62
N ILE A 423 2.39 6.64 17.97
CA ILE A 423 3.56 5.80 17.68
C ILE A 423 4.76 6.35 18.45
N ALA A 424 5.57 5.47 19.00
CA ALA A 424 6.71 5.87 19.82
C ALA A 424 7.74 6.56 18.92
N PRO A 425 8.40 7.65 19.37
CA PRO A 425 9.59 8.12 18.68
C PRO A 425 10.66 7.01 18.71
N GLU A 426 11.58 7.07 17.75
CA GLU A 426 12.78 6.22 17.77
C GLU A 426 13.63 6.48 19.01
#